data_AF-A0AA38CWU8-F1
#
_entry.id   AF-A0AA38CWU8-F1
#
_cell.length_a   1.000
_cell.length_b   1.000
_cell.length_c   1.000
_cell.angle_alpha   90.00
_cell.angle_beta   90.00
_cell.angle_gamma   90.00
#
_symmetry.space_group_name_H-M   'P 1'
#
loop_
_entity.id
_entity.type
_entity.pdbx_description
1 polymer ?
#
loop_
_entity_poly.entity_id
_entity_poly.type
_entity_poly.pdbx_seq_one_letter_code
_entity_poly.pdbx_strand_id
1 'polypeptide(L)'
;MEQTINVEHLPAGLYLVTTKNYKKNFLTQQYKRSKPSIGEVTGKWEHLPYLSLKENVLLGVDKSRRAKLLTYIKLTEINPRIFTKQAKELTQFDKIKLQFIHLLLKDVSVIYLYDCFSSLTVNQMQWILNFCRQLVQKYSLRILLFSKNEQLIQSTYMDEIF
;
A
#
# COMPACT_ATOMS: atom_id res chain seq x y z
N MET A 1 19.33 9.96 19.97
CA MET A 1 19.15 10.79 18.76
C MET A 1 18.35 9.97 17.76
N GLU A 2 17.05 10.25 17.59
CA GLU A 2 16.22 9.55 16.62
C GLU A 2 16.58 10.04 15.21
N GLN A 3 17.15 9.16 14.38
CA GLN A 3 17.49 9.49 13.00
C GLN A 3 16.18 9.69 12.21
N THR A 4 15.98 10.90 11.69
CA THR A 4 14.84 11.20 10.82
C THR A 4 15.16 10.68 9.42
N ILE A 5 14.68 9.49 9.08
CA ILE A 5 14.93 8.89 7.76
C ILE A 5 14.21 9.72 6.69
N ASN A 6 14.95 10.21 5.70
CA ASN A 6 14.36 10.90 4.57
C ASN A 6 13.97 9.89 3.48
N VAL A 7 12.67 9.59 3.37
CA VAL A 7 12.14 8.57 2.43
C VAL A 7 12.51 8.84 0.97
N GLU A 8 12.73 10.10 0.61
CA GLU A 8 13.10 10.48 -0.76
C GLU A 8 14.48 9.93 -1.15
N HIS A 9 15.36 9.71 -0.17
CA HIS A 9 16.73 9.22 -0.38
C HIS A 9 16.88 7.72 -0.13
N LEU A 10 15.83 7.04 0.34
CA LEU A 10 15.86 5.59 0.45
C LEU A 10 15.96 4.97 -0.95
N PRO A 11 16.71 3.87 -1.13
CA PRO A 11 16.60 3.07 -2.34
C PRO A 11 15.20 2.43 -2.44
N ALA A 12 14.88 1.83 -3.59
CA ALA A 12 13.71 0.97 -3.68
C ALA A 12 13.91 -0.21 -2.73
N GLY A 13 12.91 -0.50 -1.90
CA GLY A 13 13.03 -1.47 -0.82
C GLY A 13 11.75 -1.64 -0.01
N LEU A 14 11.69 -2.72 0.77
CA LEU A 14 10.67 -3.00 1.76
C LEU A 14 11.24 -2.77 3.16
N TYR A 15 10.73 -1.74 3.84
CA TYR A 15 11.25 -1.25 5.10
C TYR A 15 10.25 -1.45 6.23
N LEU A 16 10.70 -1.97 7.37
CA LEU A 16 9.86 -2.05 8.57
C LEU A 16 10.11 -0.82 9.45
N VAL A 17 9.05 -0.10 9.81
CA VAL A 17 9.11 1.07 10.68
C VAL A 17 8.36 0.79 11.98
N THR A 18 9.10 0.73 13.08
CA THR A 18 8.60 0.35 14.41
C THR A 18 8.26 1.55 15.29
N THR A 19 8.80 2.73 14.97
CA THR A 19 8.66 3.96 15.76
C THR A 19 7.39 4.75 15.42
N LYS A 20 6.62 5.13 16.45
CA LYS A 20 5.38 5.93 16.29
C LYS A 20 5.65 7.38 15.85
N ASN A 21 6.81 7.94 16.21
CA ASN A 21 7.19 9.33 15.90
C ASN A 21 7.36 9.56 14.40
N TYR A 22 7.76 8.53 13.66
CA TYR A 22 8.03 8.63 12.23
C TYR A 22 6.77 8.99 11.44
N LYS A 23 5.62 8.39 11.76
CA LYS A 23 4.35 8.69 11.08
C LYS A 23 3.98 10.17 11.19
N LYS A 24 4.13 10.76 12.38
CA LYS A 24 3.74 12.17 12.64
C LYS A 24 4.63 13.15 11.89
N ASN A 25 5.95 12.90 11.88
CA ASN A 25 6.93 13.74 11.19
C ASN A 25 6.88 13.57 9.66
N PHE A 26 6.56 12.38 9.18
CA PHE A 26 6.41 12.11 7.75
C PHE A 26 5.16 12.78 7.15
N LEU A 27 4.00 12.67 7.82
CA LEU A 27 2.76 13.31 7.36
C LEU A 27 2.85 14.84 7.34
N THR A 28 3.60 15.44 8.28
CA THR A 28 3.84 16.90 8.27
C THR A 28 4.77 17.33 7.13
N GLN A 29 5.69 16.47 6.68
CA GLN A 29 6.52 16.76 5.52
C GLN A 29 5.72 16.74 4.20
N GLN A 30 4.63 15.95 4.08
CA GLN A 30 3.82 15.90 2.84
C GLN A 30 3.28 17.27 2.38
N TYR A 31 3.02 18.19 3.32
CA TYR A 31 2.43 19.50 3.03
C TYR A 31 3.43 20.54 2.52
N LYS A 32 4.74 20.24 2.48
CA LYS A 32 5.79 21.19 2.08
C LYS A 32 6.61 20.65 0.89
N ARG A 33 6.32 21.19 -0.29
CA ARG A 33 7.04 21.09 -1.59
C ARG A 33 6.83 19.82 -2.43
N SER A 34 7.00 20.00 -3.74
CA SER A 34 7.01 19.04 -4.85
C SER A 34 7.62 17.69 -4.45
N LYS A 35 6.76 16.72 -4.13
CA LYS A 35 7.13 15.46 -3.47
C LYS A 35 6.80 14.26 -4.32
N PRO A 36 7.49 13.12 -4.10
CA PRO A 36 7.10 11.84 -4.67
C PRO A 36 5.61 11.57 -4.47
N SER A 37 4.95 11.04 -5.49
CA SER A 37 3.56 10.55 -5.38
C SER A 37 3.55 9.43 -4.33
N ILE A 38 2.83 9.67 -3.23
CA ILE A 38 2.77 8.81 -2.05
C ILE A 38 1.38 8.21 -1.92
N GLY A 39 1.32 6.90 -1.67
CA GLY A 39 0.09 6.17 -1.38
C GLY A 39 0.07 5.58 0.01
N GLU A 40 -1.12 5.52 0.63
CA GLU A 40 -1.36 4.76 1.86
C GLU A 40 -2.26 3.56 1.56
N VAL A 41 -1.91 2.43 2.16
CA VAL A 41 -2.73 1.23 2.27
C VAL A 41 -3.08 1.09 3.75
N THR A 42 -4.36 0.94 4.04
CA THR A 42 -4.86 0.75 5.40
C THR A 42 -5.94 -0.33 5.47
N GLY A 43 -6.07 -1.01 6.62
CA GLY A 43 -7.18 -1.92 6.87
C GLY A 43 -8.55 -1.23 6.90
N LYS A 44 -8.58 0.07 7.18
CA LYS A 44 -9.80 0.89 7.31
C LYS A 44 -10.09 1.72 6.05
N TRP A 45 -10.02 1.10 4.88
CA TRP A 45 -10.27 1.83 3.64
C TRP A 45 -11.72 2.32 3.56
N GLU A 46 -11.89 3.64 3.54
CA GLU A 46 -13.17 4.32 3.38
C GLU A 46 -13.47 4.50 1.89
N HIS A 47 -14.65 4.03 1.48
CA HIS A 47 -15.14 4.20 0.12
C HIS A 47 -16.14 5.34 0.09
N LEU A 48 -16.19 6.06 -1.03
CA LEU A 48 -17.26 7.01 -1.29
C LEU A 48 -18.55 6.23 -1.58
N PRO A 49 -19.59 6.36 -0.74
CA PRO A 49 -20.77 5.48 -0.79
C PRO A 49 -21.62 5.66 -2.05
N TYR A 50 -21.50 6.81 -2.71
CA TYR A 50 -22.20 7.15 -3.96
C TYR A 50 -21.44 6.71 -5.22
N LEU A 51 -20.25 6.14 -5.08
CA LEU A 51 -19.46 5.61 -6.20
C LEU A 51 -19.48 4.08 -6.19
N SER A 52 -19.53 3.48 -7.37
CA SER A 52 -19.26 2.06 -7.52
C SER A 52 -17.85 1.71 -7.03
N LEU A 53 -17.60 0.43 -6.73
CA LEU A 53 -16.27 0.00 -6.31
C LEU A 53 -15.20 0.29 -7.37
N LYS A 54 -15.57 0.15 -8.65
CA LYS A 54 -14.68 0.45 -9.78
C LYS A 54 -14.35 1.94 -9.83
N GLU A 55 -15.33 2.80 -9.63
CA GLU A 55 -15.10 4.26 -9.60
C GLU A 55 -14.25 4.69 -8.41
N ASN A 56 -14.45 4.09 -7.23
CA ASN A 56 -13.59 4.28 -6.07
C ASN A 56 -12.12 3.93 -6.39
N VAL A 57 -11.88 2.79 -7.04
CA VAL A 57 -10.52 2.38 -7.46
C VAL A 57 -9.94 3.30 -8.54
N LEU A 58 -10.76 3.92 -9.39
CA LEU A 58 -10.31 4.81 -10.46
C LEU A 58 -10.27 6.30 -10.06
N LEU A 59 -10.57 6.61 -8.80
CA LEU A 59 -10.69 7.99 -8.32
C LEU A 59 -9.35 8.74 -8.45
N GLY A 60 -9.33 9.87 -9.15
CA GLY A 60 -8.09 10.63 -9.38
C GLY A 60 -7.03 9.88 -10.18
N VAL A 61 -7.40 8.82 -10.91
CA VAL A 61 -6.52 8.13 -11.87
C VAL A 61 -6.67 8.76 -13.25
N ASP A 62 -5.54 9.14 -13.85
CA ASP A 62 -5.46 9.65 -15.22
C ASP A 62 -6.09 8.70 -16.23
N LYS A 63 -6.84 9.25 -17.19
CA LYS A 63 -7.56 8.46 -18.20
C LYS A 63 -6.65 7.49 -18.96
N SER A 64 -5.43 7.90 -19.31
CA SER A 64 -4.43 7.08 -20.01
C SER A 64 -4.00 5.85 -19.19
N ARG A 65 -4.02 5.95 -17.86
CA ARG A 65 -3.59 4.88 -16.94
C ARG A 65 -4.71 3.91 -16.60
N ARG A 66 -5.98 4.32 -16.74
CA ARG A 66 -7.15 3.44 -16.52
C ARG A 66 -7.12 2.17 -17.37
N ALA A 67 -6.51 2.22 -18.55
CA ALA A 67 -6.32 1.04 -19.41
C ALA A 67 -5.51 -0.08 -18.74
N LYS A 68 -4.64 0.24 -17.77
CA LYS A 68 -3.83 -0.73 -17.02
C LYS A 68 -4.62 -1.45 -15.92
N LEU A 69 -5.89 -1.11 -15.69
CA LEU A 69 -6.71 -1.69 -14.63
C LEU A 69 -6.72 -3.23 -14.68
N LEU A 70 -6.94 -3.82 -15.87
CA LEU A 70 -6.96 -5.28 -16.03
C LEU A 70 -5.60 -5.93 -15.72
N THR A 71 -4.50 -5.24 -16.04
CA THR A 71 -3.15 -5.69 -15.72
C THR A 71 -2.94 -5.78 -14.21
N TYR A 72 -3.36 -4.75 -13.46
CA TYR A 72 -3.20 -4.73 -12.01
C TYR A 72 -4.19 -5.64 -11.28
N ILE A 73 -5.39 -5.87 -11.83
CA ILE A 73 -6.31 -6.91 -11.33
C ILE A 73 -5.67 -8.29 -11.43
N LYS A 74 -5.07 -8.62 -12.59
CA LYS A 74 -4.34 -9.89 -12.77
C LYS A 74 -3.15 -9.99 -11.82
N LEU A 75 -2.38 -8.91 -11.68
CA LEU A 75 -1.21 -8.85 -10.82
C LEU A 75 -1.54 -9.09 -9.33
N THR A 76 -2.69 -8.59 -8.87
CA THR A 76 -3.15 -8.77 -7.48
C THR A 76 -3.96 -10.05 -7.28
N GLU A 77 -4.14 -10.86 -8.32
CA GLU A 77 -4.95 -12.09 -8.28
C GLU A 77 -6.38 -11.84 -7.77
N ILE A 78 -6.92 -10.66 -8.04
CA ILE A 78 -8.32 -10.33 -7.73
C ILE A 78 -9.22 -10.94 -8.80
N ASN A 79 -10.32 -11.58 -8.37
CA ASN A 79 -11.38 -11.95 -9.31
C ASN A 79 -12.08 -10.68 -9.81
N PRO A 80 -12.18 -10.44 -11.14
CA PRO A 80 -12.85 -9.25 -11.69
C PRO A 80 -14.30 -9.07 -11.24
N ARG A 81 -14.98 -10.15 -10.83
CA ARG A 81 -16.33 -10.09 -10.24
C ARG A 81 -16.38 -9.32 -8.92
N ILE A 82 -15.24 -8.96 -8.32
CA ILE A 82 -15.19 -8.14 -7.12
C ILE A 82 -15.94 -6.80 -7.29
N PHE A 83 -15.95 -6.24 -8.51
CA PHE A 83 -16.62 -4.97 -8.77
C PHE A 83 -18.15 -5.06 -8.74
N THR A 84 -18.72 -6.26 -8.69
CA THR A 84 -20.16 -6.45 -8.49
C THR A 84 -20.53 -6.59 -7.01
N LYS A 85 -19.55 -6.70 -6.11
CA LYS A 85 -19.79 -6.82 -4.67
C LYS A 85 -20.15 -5.48 -4.05
N GLN A 86 -20.95 -5.51 -3.00
CA GLN A 86 -21.20 -4.36 -2.14
C GLN A 86 -20.01 -4.12 -1.22
N ALA A 87 -19.76 -2.86 -0.83
CA ALA A 87 -18.63 -2.49 0.02
C ALA A 87 -18.58 -3.27 1.36
N LYS A 88 -19.75 -3.63 1.90
CA LYS A 88 -19.90 -4.43 3.13
C LYS A 88 -19.46 -5.89 2.97
N GLU A 89 -19.40 -6.40 1.74
CA GLU A 89 -19.02 -7.79 1.42
C GLU A 89 -17.51 -7.91 1.14
N LEU A 90 -16.78 -6.78 1.15
CA LEU A 90 -15.35 -6.76 0.94
C LEU A 90 -14.63 -7.11 2.24
N THR A 91 -13.82 -8.16 2.18
CA THR A 91 -12.90 -8.51 3.26
C THR A 91 -11.80 -7.45 3.40
N GLN A 92 -11.11 -7.40 4.55
CA GLN A 92 -9.96 -6.51 4.70
C GLN A 92 -8.88 -6.82 3.65
N PHE A 93 -8.69 -8.09 3.30
CA PHE A 93 -7.74 -8.51 2.28
C PHE A 93 -8.12 -8.00 0.88
N ASP A 94 -9.40 -8.08 0.52
CA ASP A 94 -9.93 -7.50 -0.72
C ASP A 94 -9.65 -5.99 -0.80
N LYS A 95 -9.93 -5.26 0.29
CA LYS A 95 -9.71 -3.82 0.39
C LYS A 95 -8.23 -3.46 0.23
N ILE A 96 -7.32 -4.23 0.84
CA ILE A 96 -5.88 -4.02 0.70
C ILE A 96 -5.44 -4.20 -0.76
N LYS A 97 -5.87 -5.29 -1.41
CA LYS A 97 -5.53 -5.53 -2.82
C LYS A 97 -6.09 -4.44 -3.75
N LEU A 98 -7.31 -3.98 -3.52
CA LEU A 98 -7.91 -2.89 -4.30
C LEU A 98 -7.17 -1.56 -4.10
N GLN A 99 -6.70 -1.26 -2.89
CA GLN A 99 -5.84 -0.11 -2.64
C GLN A 99 -4.51 -0.24 -3.40
N PHE A 100 -3.87 -1.41 -3.42
CA PHE A 100 -2.67 -1.60 -4.25
C PHE A 100 -2.94 -1.33 -5.74
N ILE A 101 -4.06 -1.82 -6.29
CA ILE A 101 -4.45 -1.52 -7.67
C ILE A 101 -4.56 0.00 -7.87
N HIS A 102 -5.26 0.69 -6.98
CA HIS A 102 -5.44 2.14 -7.04
C HIS A 102 -4.10 2.89 -7.04
N LEU A 103 -3.20 2.52 -6.13
CA LEU A 103 -1.88 3.14 -5.98
C LEU A 103 -0.97 2.89 -7.19
N LEU A 104 -0.98 1.68 -7.74
CA LEU A 104 -0.25 1.35 -8.97
C LEU A 104 -0.78 2.13 -10.18
N LEU A 105 -2.12 2.30 -10.26
CA LEU A 105 -2.73 3.14 -11.29
C LEU A 105 -2.29 4.60 -11.17
N LYS A 106 -2.11 5.11 -9.95
CA LYS A 106 -1.66 6.48 -9.66
C LYS A 106 -0.16 6.72 -9.81
N ASP A 107 0.63 5.72 -10.17
CA ASP A 107 2.10 5.83 -10.26
C ASP A 107 2.77 6.31 -8.98
N VAL A 108 2.26 5.88 -7.82
CA VAL A 108 2.93 6.23 -6.58
C VAL A 108 4.32 5.60 -6.57
N SER A 109 5.30 6.37 -6.14
CA SER A 109 6.70 5.92 -5.98
C SER A 109 6.97 5.41 -4.56
N VAL A 110 6.09 5.75 -3.62
CA VAL A 110 6.17 5.38 -2.21
C VAL A 110 4.83 4.84 -1.74
N ILE A 111 4.82 3.67 -1.10
CA ILE A 111 3.62 3.07 -0.50
C ILE A 111 3.83 2.89 1.00
N TYR A 112 2.84 3.31 1.78
CA TYR A 112 2.76 3.07 3.21
C TYR A 112 1.76 1.97 3.52
N LEU A 113 2.17 1.00 4.33
CA LEU A 113 1.25 0.03 4.92
C LEU A 113 1.07 0.40 6.39
N TYR A 114 -0.12 0.87 6.73
CA TYR A 114 -0.46 1.24 8.11
C TYR A 114 -1.62 0.39 8.62
N ASP A 115 -1.38 -0.31 9.73
CA ASP A 115 -2.40 -1.12 10.42
C ASP A 115 -3.17 -2.06 9.45
N CYS A 116 -2.42 -2.67 8.52
CA CYS A 116 -2.99 -3.52 7.47
C CYS A 116 -3.17 -4.97 7.90
N PHE A 117 -2.47 -5.40 8.96
CA PHE A 117 -2.34 -6.82 9.33
C PHE A 117 -3.22 -7.25 10.50
N SER A 118 -3.93 -6.34 11.16
CA SER A 118 -4.65 -6.60 12.41
C SER A 118 -5.74 -7.68 12.33
N SER A 119 -6.36 -7.90 11.18
CA SER A 119 -7.39 -8.95 10.98
C SER A 119 -7.03 -9.98 9.92
N LEU A 120 -5.76 -10.02 9.50
CA LEU A 120 -5.33 -10.94 8.44
C LEU A 120 -4.82 -12.26 9.00
N THR A 121 -5.06 -13.33 8.25
CA THR A 121 -4.43 -14.63 8.54
C THR A 121 -2.95 -14.59 8.16
N VAL A 122 -2.16 -15.52 8.72
CA VAL A 122 -0.73 -15.66 8.39
C VAL A 122 -0.51 -15.79 6.88
N ASN A 123 -1.34 -16.58 6.18
CA ASN A 123 -1.25 -16.75 4.73
C ASN A 123 -1.51 -15.44 3.97
N GLN A 124 -2.47 -14.63 4.41
CA GLN A 124 -2.76 -13.33 3.81
C GLN A 124 -1.63 -12.33 4.05
N MET A 125 -1.04 -12.33 5.26
CA MET A 125 0.14 -11.52 5.57
C MET A 125 1.33 -11.90 4.69
N GLN A 126 1.64 -13.19 4.57
CA GLN A 126 2.71 -13.70 3.71
C GLN A 126 2.47 -13.32 2.25
N TRP A 127 1.22 -13.39 1.76
CA TRP A 127 0.87 -12.94 0.42
C TRP A 127 1.20 -11.46 0.24
N ILE A 128 0.82 -10.59 1.19
CA ILE A 128 1.10 -9.15 1.09
C ILE A 128 2.60 -8.87 1.08
N LEU A 129 3.38 -9.54 1.94
CA LEU A 129 4.83 -9.34 2.00
C LEU A 129 5.51 -9.78 0.70
N ASN A 130 5.14 -10.95 0.17
CA ASN A 130 5.62 -11.42 -1.14
C ASN A 130 5.24 -10.46 -2.26
N PHE A 131 4.00 -9.98 -2.25
CA PHE A 131 3.51 -9.02 -3.22
C PHE A 131 4.28 -7.70 -3.16
N CYS A 132 4.53 -7.16 -1.97
CA CYS A 132 5.36 -5.97 -1.78
C CYS A 132 6.76 -6.17 -2.35
N ARG A 133 7.40 -7.31 -2.10
CA ARG A 133 8.73 -7.62 -2.67
C ARG A 133 8.71 -7.65 -4.20
N GLN A 134 7.69 -8.28 -4.80
CA GLN A 134 7.51 -8.23 -6.26
C GLN A 134 7.36 -6.80 -6.77
N LEU A 135 6.61 -5.95 -6.05
CA LEU A 135 6.42 -4.57 -6.47
C LEU A 135 7.72 -3.75 -6.40
N VAL A 136 8.52 -3.92 -5.34
CA VAL A 136 9.85 -3.30 -5.20
C VAL A 136 10.73 -3.68 -6.39
N GLN A 137 10.81 -4.96 -6.73
CA GLN A 137 11.67 -5.46 -7.80
C GLN A 137 11.21 -5.00 -9.20
N LYS A 138 9.90 -5.00 -9.45
CA LYS A 138 9.35 -4.75 -10.79
C LYS A 138 9.09 -3.27 -11.09
N TYR A 139 8.81 -2.47 -10.07
CA TYR A 139 8.39 -1.07 -10.22
C TYR A 139 9.27 -0.09 -9.44
N SER A 140 10.36 -0.56 -8.83
CA SER A 140 11.30 0.27 -8.06
C SER A 140 10.60 1.10 -6.98
N LEU A 141 9.60 0.51 -6.31
CA LEU A 141 8.84 1.17 -5.25
C LEU A 141 9.60 1.19 -3.93
N ARG A 142 9.32 2.22 -3.14
CA ARG A 142 9.69 2.29 -1.73
C ARG A 142 8.46 1.92 -0.91
N ILE A 143 8.52 0.83 -0.16
CA ILE A 143 7.39 0.36 0.63
C ILE A 143 7.78 0.43 2.10
N LEU A 144 7.06 1.24 2.87
CA LEU A 144 7.29 1.39 4.31
C LEU A 144 6.12 0.77 5.07
N LEU A 145 6.45 -0.24 5.84
CA LEU A 145 5.52 -1.00 6.64
C LEU A 145 5.57 -0.55 8.08
N PHE A 146 4.49 0.06 8.57
CA PHE A 146 4.35 0.42 9.97
C PHE A 146 3.71 -0.72 10.74
N SER A 147 4.49 -1.40 11.56
CA SER A 147 3.98 -2.46 12.42
C SER A 147 4.83 -2.62 13.66
N LYS A 148 4.15 -3.01 14.75
CA LYS A 148 4.79 -3.45 16.00
C LYS A 148 4.84 -4.97 16.13
N ASN A 149 4.39 -5.71 15.11
CA ASN A 149 4.37 -7.16 15.16
C ASN A 149 5.80 -7.70 15.10
N GLU A 150 6.23 -8.32 16.20
CA GLU A 150 7.57 -8.89 16.37
C GLU A 150 7.90 -9.97 15.33
N GLN A 151 6.90 -10.68 14.81
CA GLN A 151 7.09 -11.68 13.75
C GLN A 151 7.61 -11.06 12.44
N LEU A 152 7.30 -9.79 12.18
CA LEU A 152 7.77 -9.08 10.99
C LEU A 152 9.22 -8.61 11.14
N ILE A 153 9.65 -8.33 12.38
CA ILE A 153 11.02 -7.91 12.72
C ILE A 153 12.01 -9.04 12.40
N GLN A 154 11.62 -10.28 12.60
CA GLN A 154 12.45 -11.45 12.33
C GLN A 154 12.31 -11.99 10.90
N SER A 155 11.51 -11.34 10.05
CA SER A 155 11.19 -11.87 8.74
C SER A 155 12.28 -11.55 7.70
N THR A 156 12.55 -12.49 6.80
CA THR A 156 13.51 -12.32 5.68
C THR A 156 12.99 -11.43 4.54
N TYR A 157 11.83 -10.79 4.74
CA TYR A 157 11.20 -9.93 3.75
C TYR A 157 11.70 -8.49 3.80
N MET A 158 12.25 -8.06 4.95
CA MET A 158 12.63 -6.66 5.17
C MET A 158 14.06 -6.42 4.69
N ASP A 159 14.25 -5.35 3.93
CA ASP A 159 15.58 -4.91 3.50
C ASP A 159 16.27 -4.17 4.65
N GLU A 160 15.55 -3.28 5.36
CA GLU A 160 16.04 -2.61 6.58
C GLU A 160 14.90 -2.39 7.60
N ILE A 161 15.27 -2.21 8.87
CA ILE A 161 14.36 -2.00 10.01
C ILE A 161 14.73 -0.69 10.72
N PHE A 162 13.70 0.12 10.99
CA PHE A 162 13.79 1.48 11.54
C PHE A 162 12.89 1.71 12.76
#